data_AF-A0A4R3MNJ4-F1
#
_entry.id   AF-A0A4R3MNJ4-F1
#
_cell.length_a   1.000
_cell.length_b   1.000
_cell.length_c   1.000
_cell.angle_alpha   90.00
_cell.angle_beta   90.00
_cell.angle_gamma   90.00
#
_symmetry.space_group_name_H-M   'P 1'
#
loop_
_entity.id
_entity.type
_entity.pdbx_description
1 polymer ?
#
loop_
_entity_poly.entity_id
_entity_poly.type
_entity_poly.pdbx_seq_one_letter_code
_entity_poly.pdbx_strand_id
1 'polypeptide(L)'
;MKDLYVENAIWGRFNNPEAYLQSRKETEKWLRQAFIAKGGCPQEEYPLYMVAGTSNMLNNTPYEELSKIQVPISYFNEEDISFTYIDSMFSYQLGKDKSSKYYQPKYHRKVFLLSEIRSIFKEQGEPVEGWWGKLPSDFLPYIEAQVWNHKLIRGYLERNSYE
;
A
#
# COMPACT_ATOMS: atom_id res chain seq x y z
N MET A 1 -16.30 -12.10 -15.73
CA MET A 1 -15.92 -10.92 -14.92
C MET A 1 -17.14 -10.13 -14.45
N LYS A 2 -18.14 -9.84 -15.29
CA LYS A 2 -19.38 -9.18 -14.85
C LYS A 2 -20.09 -9.93 -13.71
N ASP A 3 -20.10 -11.25 -13.76
CA ASP A 3 -20.77 -12.10 -12.74
C ASP A 3 -20.02 -12.18 -11.40
N LEU A 4 -18.80 -11.61 -11.32
CA LEU A 4 -17.99 -11.54 -10.10
C LEU A 4 -17.97 -10.12 -9.50
N TYR A 5 -18.60 -9.14 -10.15
CA TYR A 5 -18.64 -7.77 -9.68
C TYR A 5 -19.76 -7.60 -8.64
N VAL A 6 -19.41 -7.00 -7.51
CA VAL A 6 -20.35 -6.59 -6.47
C VAL A 6 -20.36 -5.07 -6.43
N GLU A 7 -21.52 -4.44 -6.47
CA GLU A 7 -21.59 -2.97 -6.40
C GLU A 7 -21.51 -2.52 -4.93
N ASN A 8 -20.30 -2.21 -4.46
CA ASN A 8 -20.07 -1.59 -3.15
C ASN A 8 -18.81 -0.73 -3.13
N ALA A 9 -18.51 -0.09 -2.00
CA ALA A 9 -17.37 0.82 -1.85
C ALA A 9 -16.00 0.18 -2.16
N ILE A 10 -15.84 -1.13 -1.94
CA ILE A 10 -14.58 -1.87 -2.16
C ILE A 10 -14.44 -2.27 -3.63
N TRP A 11 -15.52 -2.80 -4.20
CA TRP A 11 -15.52 -3.40 -5.53
C TRP A 11 -15.81 -2.39 -6.64
N GLY A 12 -16.39 -1.22 -6.30
CA GLY A 12 -16.76 -0.16 -7.23
C GLY A 12 -15.65 0.23 -8.21
N ARG A 13 -14.39 0.23 -7.75
CA ARG A 13 -13.20 0.54 -8.56
C ARG A 13 -12.91 -0.46 -9.69
N PHE A 14 -13.56 -1.63 -9.68
CA PHE A 14 -13.41 -2.67 -10.70
C PHE A 14 -14.60 -2.73 -11.68
N ASN A 15 -15.54 -1.78 -11.61
CA ASN A 15 -16.68 -1.73 -12.54
C ASN A 15 -16.26 -1.58 -14.01
N ASN A 16 -15.08 -1.00 -14.24
CA ASN A 16 -14.39 -0.94 -15.52
C ASN A 16 -12.97 -1.51 -15.36
N PRO A 17 -12.80 -2.83 -15.56
CA PRO A 17 -11.51 -3.50 -15.36
C PRO A 17 -10.39 -2.96 -16.24
N GLU A 18 -10.69 -2.55 -17.47
CA GLU A 18 -9.68 -2.01 -18.38
C GLU A 18 -9.16 -0.65 -17.88
N ALA A 19 -10.06 0.25 -17.49
CA ALA A 19 -9.68 1.53 -16.90
C ALA A 19 -8.92 1.36 -15.57
N TYR A 20 -9.31 0.37 -14.76
CA TYR A 20 -8.58 0.02 -13.54
C TYR A 20 -7.15 -0.43 -13.84
N LEU A 21 -6.96 -1.34 -14.79
CA LEU A 21 -5.64 -1.84 -15.16
C LEU A 21 -4.74 -0.75 -15.73
N GLN A 22 -5.28 0.16 -16.55
CA GLN A 22 -4.51 1.31 -17.04
C GLN A 22 -4.09 2.23 -15.89
N SER A 23 -5.01 2.55 -14.99
CA SER A 23 -4.73 3.37 -13.81
C SER A 23 -3.69 2.72 -12.87
N ARG A 24 -3.72 1.38 -12.75
CA ARG A 24 -2.75 0.61 -11.97
C ARG A 24 -1.35 0.70 -12.58
N LYS A 25 -1.21 0.50 -13.89
CA LYS A 25 0.06 0.64 -14.60
C LYS A 25 0.64 2.05 -14.47
N GLU A 26 -0.19 3.09 -14.57
CA GLU A 26 0.23 4.47 -14.33
C GLU A 26 0.75 4.67 -12.91
N THR A 27 0.03 4.13 -11.93
CA THR A 27 0.37 4.24 -10.51
C THR A 27 1.67 3.49 -10.19
N GLU A 28 1.83 2.27 -10.68
CA GLU A 28 3.06 1.48 -10.52
C GLU A 28 4.27 2.16 -11.16
N LYS A 29 4.10 2.73 -12.36
CA LYS A 29 5.15 3.52 -13.02
C LYS A 29 5.56 4.72 -12.17
N TRP A 30 4.58 5.45 -11.64
CA TRP A 30 4.85 6.57 -10.72
C TRP A 30 5.57 6.11 -9.46
N LEU A 31 5.09 5.05 -8.81
CA LEU A 31 5.68 4.50 -7.60
C LEU A 31 7.14 4.12 -7.83
N ARG A 32 7.42 3.35 -8.89
CA ARG A 32 8.77 2.89 -9.23
C ARG A 32 9.71 4.07 -9.50
N GLN A 33 9.25 5.06 -10.28
CA GLN A 33 10.05 6.26 -10.58
C GLN A 33 10.32 7.10 -9.32
N ALA A 34 9.31 7.32 -8.49
CA ALA A 34 9.46 8.08 -7.25
C ALA A 34 10.35 7.36 -6.24
N PHE A 35 10.29 6.02 -6.19
CA PHE A 35 11.17 5.22 -5.35
C PHE A 35 12.63 5.29 -5.81
N ILE A 36 12.89 5.08 -7.11
CA ILE A 36 14.24 5.21 -7.69
C ILE A 36 14.82 6.60 -7.47
N ALA A 37 14.01 7.66 -7.65
CA ALA A 37 14.44 9.03 -7.44
C ALA A 37 14.90 9.32 -6.00
N LYS A 38 14.50 8.47 -5.04
CA LYS A 38 14.88 8.55 -3.62
C LYS A 38 15.99 7.55 -3.25
N GLY A 39 16.59 6.86 -4.23
CA GLY A 39 17.66 5.89 -4.01
C GLY A 39 17.20 4.43 -3.89
N GLY A 40 15.91 4.15 -4.12
CA GLY A 40 15.41 2.77 -4.18
C GLY A 40 15.98 1.99 -5.37
N CYS A 41 16.11 0.67 -5.23
CA CYS A 41 16.64 -0.23 -6.25
C CYS A 41 15.63 -1.35 -6.56
N PRO A 42 14.48 -1.02 -7.19
CA PRO A 42 13.46 -2.02 -7.49
C PRO A 42 14.00 -3.07 -8.46
N GLN A 43 13.90 -4.34 -8.07
CA GLN A 43 14.35 -5.48 -8.89
C GLN A 43 13.27 -5.95 -9.87
N GLU A 44 12.04 -5.46 -9.68
CA GLU A 44 10.84 -5.88 -10.41
C GLU A 44 10.13 -4.65 -10.97
N GLU A 45 9.35 -4.83 -12.04
CA GLU A 45 8.59 -3.74 -12.67
C GLU A 45 7.34 -3.34 -11.87
N TYR A 46 6.82 -4.27 -11.04
CA TYR A 46 5.68 -4.05 -10.16
C TYR A 46 5.96 -4.60 -8.76
N PRO A 47 5.41 -3.99 -7.71
CA PRO A 47 5.66 -4.44 -6.35
C PRO A 47 4.68 -5.55 -5.92
N LEU A 48 5.07 -6.31 -4.91
CA LEU A 48 4.13 -7.04 -4.08
C LEU A 48 3.60 -6.08 -3.01
N TYR A 49 2.29 -5.90 -2.99
CA TYR A 49 1.63 -5.00 -2.03
C TYR A 49 1.43 -5.69 -0.69
N MET A 50 1.81 -5.02 0.38
CA MET A 50 1.67 -5.47 1.77
C MET A 50 1.16 -4.34 2.65
N VAL A 51 0.80 -4.67 3.89
CA VAL A 51 0.43 -3.68 4.92
C VAL A 51 1.59 -3.54 5.88
N ALA A 52 2.04 -2.31 6.11
CA ALA A 52 3.04 -2.01 7.13
C ALA A 52 2.34 -1.88 8.51
N GLY A 53 2.67 -2.78 9.43
CA GLY A 53 2.05 -2.85 10.76
C GLY A 53 0.75 -3.65 10.77
N THR A 54 -0.25 -3.17 11.49
CA THR A 54 -1.59 -3.79 11.59
C THR A 54 -2.65 -2.87 11.00
N SER A 55 -3.76 -3.47 10.54
CA SER A 55 -4.97 -2.74 10.18
C SER A 55 -6.16 -3.45 10.81
N ASN A 56 -6.76 -2.82 11.82
CA ASN A 56 -7.91 -3.38 12.54
C ASN A 56 -9.08 -3.67 11.59
N MET A 57 -9.26 -2.84 10.56
CA MET A 57 -10.34 -3.02 9.60
C MET A 57 -10.11 -4.21 8.66
N LEU A 58 -8.86 -4.50 8.25
CA LEU A 58 -8.55 -5.70 7.43
C LEU A 58 -8.77 -6.99 8.23
N ASN A 59 -8.39 -7.00 9.51
CA ASN A 59 -8.61 -8.13 10.41
C ASN A 59 -10.10 -8.38 10.70
N ASN A 60 -10.92 -7.33 10.63
CA ASN A 60 -12.36 -7.40 10.88
C ASN A 60 -13.18 -7.50 9.58
N THR A 61 -12.55 -7.78 8.44
CA THR A 61 -13.29 -7.99 7.18
C THR A 61 -14.11 -9.28 7.28
N PRO A 62 -15.35 -9.30 6.73
CA PRO A 62 -16.28 -10.42 6.85
C PRO A 62 -15.91 -11.65 6.00
N TYR A 63 -14.69 -11.69 5.45
CA TYR A 63 -14.22 -12.83 4.66
C TYR A 63 -13.70 -13.90 5.63
N GLU A 64 -14.47 -14.97 5.77
CA GLU A 64 -14.10 -16.16 6.55
C GLU A 64 -12.71 -16.67 6.11
N GLU A 65 -11.81 -16.84 7.07
CA GLU A 65 -10.48 -17.50 6.94
C GLU A 65 -9.46 -16.86 5.98
N LEU A 66 -9.07 -15.60 6.21
CA LEU A 66 -7.89 -15.03 5.57
C LEU A 66 -6.59 -15.63 6.16
N SER A 67 -5.82 -16.32 5.33
CA SER A 67 -4.42 -16.66 5.64
C SER A 67 -3.54 -15.40 5.60
N LYS A 68 -2.57 -15.32 6.52
CA LYS A 68 -1.70 -14.14 6.65
C LYS A 68 -0.24 -14.53 6.48
N ILE A 69 0.47 -13.81 5.60
CA ILE A 69 1.93 -13.83 5.54
C ILE A 69 2.44 -12.61 6.30
N GLN A 70 3.26 -12.82 7.33
CA GLN A 70 3.88 -11.75 8.10
C GLN A 70 5.39 -11.80 7.91
N VAL A 71 5.97 -10.76 7.31
CA VAL A 71 7.42 -10.66 7.13
C VAL A 71 7.96 -9.56 8.05
N PRO A 72 8.97 -9.83 8.90
CA PRO A 72 9.59 -8.80 9.71
C PRO A 72 10.14 -7.66 8.85
N ILE A 73 9.90 -6.42 9.25
CA ILE A 73 10.38 -5.26 8.46
C ILE A 73 11.92 -5.21 8.35
N SER A 74 12.63 -5.83 9.29
CA SER A 74 14.09 -6.00 9.28
C SER A 74 14.60 -6.90 8.15
N TYR A 75 13.69 -7.59 7.44
CA TYR A 75 14.03 -8.44 6.32
C TYR A 75 14.29 -7.66 5.02
N PHE A 76 13.92 -6.39 4.99
CA PHE A 76 14.08 -5.51 3.83
C PHE A 76 15.13 -4.44 4.11
N ASN A 77 15.89 -4.08 3.07
CA ASN A 77 16.74 -2.90 3.09
C ASN A 77 15.98 -1.68 2.56
N GLU A 78 16.57 -0.49 2.73
CA GLU A 78 16.06 0.78 2.21
C GLU A 78 15.73 0.72 0.71
N GLU A 79 16.51 -0.07 -0.03
CA GLU A 79 16.45 -0.18 -1.48
C GLU A 79 15.39 -1.18 -1.99
N ASP A 80 14.87 -2.05 -1.13
CA ASP A 80 13.97 -3.16 -1.50
C ASP A 80 12.48 -2.84 -1.35
N ILE A 81 12.14 -1.83 -0.53
CA ILE A 81 10.76 -1.57 -0.12
C ILE A 81 10.47 -0.07 -0.06
N SER A 82 9.29 0.30 -0.55
CA SER A 82 8.76 1.65 -0.42
C SER A 82 7.38 1.65 0.23
N PHE A 83 6.87 2.83 0.56
CA PHE A 83 5.60 2.96 1.23
C PHE A 83 4.77 4.13 0.70
N THR A 84 3.46 3.99 0.82
CA THR A 84 2.50 5.10 0.70
C THR A 84 1.56 5.12 1.89
N TYR A 85 1.16 6.32 2.30
CA TYR A 85 0.00 6.47 3.18
C TYR A 85 -1.25 6.26 2.36
N ILE A 86 -2.09 5.33 2.83
CA ILE A 86 -3.21 4.68 2.12
C ILE A 86 -2.77 3.95 0.85
N ASP A 87 -3.71 3.18 0.29
CA ASP A 87 -3.58 2.50 -1.02
C ASP A 87 -2.99 3.46 -2.07
N SER A 88 -1.97 3.00 -2.79
CA SER A 88 -1.22 3.82 -3.73
C SER A 88 -2.06 4.42 -4.85
N MET A 89 -3.13 3.75 -5.30
CA MET A 89 -4.04 4.28 -6.33
C MET A 89 -4.80 5.48 -5.81
N PHE A 90 -5.36 5.36 -4.59
CA PHE A 90 -6.08 6.45 -3.94
C PHE A 90 -5.14 7.61 -3.60
N SER A 91 -3.95 7.31 -3.06
CA SER A 91 -2.92 8.31 -2.77
C SER A 91 -2.52 9.09 -4.02
N TYR A 92 -2.32 8.39 -5.15
CA TYR A 92 -1.97 8.98 -6.42
C TYR A 92 -3.09 9.87 -6.99
N GLN A 93 -4.34 9.39 -6.93
CA GLN A 93 -5.53 10.11 -7.38
C GLN A 93 -5.79 11.36 -6.54
N LEU A 94 -5.72 11.27 -5.21
CA LEU A 94 -5.90 12.42 -4.32
C LEU A 94 -4.84 13.49 -4.57
N GLY A 95 -3.62 13.13 -4.98
CA GLY A 95 -2.64 14.13 -5.39
C GLY A 95 -2.82 14.68 -6.82
N LYS A 96 -3.64 14.04 -7.68
CA LYS A 96 -4.09 14.65 -8.95
C LYS A 96 -5.14 15.73 -8.67
N ASP A 97 -6.04 15.50 -7.70
CA ASP A 97 -7.04 16.47 -7.23
C ASP A 97 -6.74 17.00 -5.82
N LYS A 98 -5.88 18.01 -5.75
CA LYS A 98 -5.49 18.65 -4.48
C LYS A 98 -6.61 19.48 -3.83
N SER A 99 -7.74 19.69 -4.52
CA SER A 99 -8.89 20.43 -3.98
C SER A 99 -9.78 19.55 -3.10
N SER A 100 -9.63 18.23 -3.21
CA SER A 100 -10.36 17.26 -2.41
C SER A 100 -10.18 17.49 -0.91
N LYS A 101 -11.28 17.49 -0.16
CA LYS A 101 -11.28 17.54 1.31
C LYS A 101 -10.57 16.36 1.97
N TYR A 102 -10.33 15.28 1.21
CA TYR A 102 -9.63 14.08 1.64
C TYR A 102 -8.11 14.15 1.38
N TYR A 103 -7.64 15.13 0.59
CA TYR A 103 -6.23 15.27 0.26
C TYR A 103 -5.43 15.73 1.48
N GLN A 104 -4.39 14.97 1.82
CA GLN A 104 -3.43 15.33 2.85
C GLN A 104 -2.06 15.62 2.20
N PRO A 105 -1.64 16.90 2.09
CA PRO A 105 -0.41 17.27 1.39
C PRO A 105 0.86 16.72 2.05
N LYS A 106 0.81 16.36 3.33
CA LYS A 106 1.92 15.70 4.02
C LYS A 106 2.16 14.30 3.47
N TYR A 107 1.12 13.59 3.03
CA TYR A 107 1.13 12.14 2.85
C TYR A 107 0.79 11.67 1.43
N HIS A 108 -0.20 12.28 0.77
CA HIS A 108 -0.72 11.77 -0.49
C HIS A 108 0.16 12.15 -1.69
N ARG A 109 0.25 11.23 -2.67
CA ARG A 109 1.14 11.32 -3.84
C ARG A 109 2.61 11.50 -3.45
N LYS A 110 3.01 10.84 -2.36
CA LYS A 110 4.40 10.72 -1.94
C LYS A 110 4.74 9.26 -1.71
N VAL A 111 5.95 8.90 -2.13
CA VAL A 111 6.58 7.62 -1.81
C VAL A 111 7.55 7.86 -0.67
N PHE A 112 7.45 7.02 0.36
CA PHE A 112 8.30 7.04 1.53
C PHE A 112 9.26 5.86 1.48
N LEU A 113 10.49 6.08 1.93
CA LEU A 113 11.46 5.03 2.17
C LEU A 113 11.29 4.42 3.56
N LEU A 114 11.98 3.31 3.81
CA LEU A 114 11.95 2.62 5.09
C LEU A 114 12.44 3.51 6.23
N SER A 115 13.53 4.27 6.06
CA SER A 115 14.03 5.20 7.06
C SER A 115 13.02 6.31 7.41
N GLU A 116 12.29 6.82 6.42
CA GLU A 116 11.29 7.87 6.61
C GLU A 116 10.07 7.35 7.38
N ILE A 117 9.56 6.17 7.02
CA ILE A 117 8.46 5.53 7.78
C ILE A 117 8.87 5.23 9.21
N ARG A 118 10.09 4.72 9.42
CA ARG A 118 10.64 4.50 10.77
C ARG A 118 10.70 5.80 11.57
N SER A 119 11.12 6.90 10.93
CA SER A 119 11.18 8.21 11.57
C SER A 119 9.80 8.71 11.95
N ILE A 120 8.81 8.56 11.05
CA ILE A 120 7.42 8.94 11.34
C ILE A 120 6.85 8.14 12.52
N PHE A 121 7.04 6.82 12.54
CA PHE A 121 6.58 5.99 13.67
C PHE A 121 7.30 6.33 14.98
N LYS A 122 8.59 6.68 14.92
CA LYS A 122 9.33 7.11 16.11
C LYS A 122 8.82 8.44 16.66
N GLU A 123 8.44 9.38 15.79
CA GLU A 123 7.98 10.71 16.19
C GLU A 123 6.51 10.74 16.62
N GLN A 124 5.66 9.97 15.93
CA GLN A 124 4.19 10.08 16.06
C GLN A 124 3.53 8.82 16.64
N GLY A 125 4.28 7.72 16.82
CA GLY A 125 3.74 6.43 17.25
C GLY A 125 3.06 5.66 16.11
N GLU A 126 2.35 4.58 16.46
CA GLU A 126 1.54 3.83 15.49
C GLU A 126 0.33 4.64 15.00
N PRO A 127 -0.23 4.37 13.81
CA PRO A 127 -1.39 5.08 13.32
C PRO A 127 -2.60 4.87 14.23
N VAL A 128 -3.07 5.95 14.86
CA VAL A 128 -4.26 5.98 15.71
C VAL A 128 -5.48 6.55 14.98
N GLU A 129 -6.65 6.43 15.61
CA GLU A 129 -7.88 7.08 15.14
C GLU A 129 -7.65 8.59 14.95
N GLY A 130 -8.02 9.12 13.79
CA GLY A 130 -7.78 10.52 13.41
C GLY A 130 -6.50 10.81 12.62
N TRP A 131 -5.53 9.89 12.57
CA TRP A 131 -4.32 10.04 11.74
C TRP A 131 -4.65 10.23 10.25
N TRP A 132 -5.71 9.58 9.81
CA TRP A 132 -6.14 9.49 8.42
C TRP A 132 -6.96 10.71 7.96
N GLY A 133 -7.06 11.75 8.78
CA GLY A 133 -7.72 13.00 8.43
C GLY A 133 -9.23 12.81 8.22
N LYS A 134 -9.78 13.38 7.15
CA LYS A 134 -11.22 13.39 6.86
C LYS A 134 -11.68 12.20 6.00
N LEU A 135 -10.89 11.12 5.90
CA LEU A 135 -11.28 9.97 5.08
C LEU A 135 -12.65 9.42 5.54
N PRO A 136 -13.47 8.91 4.61
CA PRO A 136 -14.75 8.29 4.93
C PRO A 136 -14.60 7.18 5.99
N SER A 137 -15.61 6.99 6.83
CA SER A 137 -15.59 5.98 7.90
C SER A 137 -15.55 4.54 7.39
N ASP A 138 -16.00 4.31 6.15
CA ASP A 138 -15.97 3.04 5.43
C ASP A 138 -14.69 2.86 4.59
N PHE A 139 -13.79 3.85 4.60
CA PHE A 139 -12.48 3.71 3.99
C PHE A 139 -11.60 2.77 4.84
N LEU A 140 -10.76 1.99 4.18
CA LEU A 140 -9.79 1.10 4.84
C LEU A 140 -8.41 1.76 4.84
N PRO A 141 -8.08 2.61 5.84
CA PRO A 141 -6.77 3.21 5.87
C PRO A 141 -5.72 2.23 6.39
N TYR A 142 -4.58 2.23 5.73
CA TYR A 142 -3.37 1.52 6.13
C TYR A 142 -2.15 2.20 5.50
N ILE A 143 -0.96 1.90 5.99
CA ILE A 143 0.26 2.23 5.26
C ILE A 143 0.53 1.06 4.32
N GLU A 144 0.48 1.31 3.02
CA GLU A 144 0.78 0.31 2.01
C GLU A 144 2.30 0.22 1.87
N ALA A 145 2.82 -1.00 1.99
CA ALA A 145 4.19 -1.35 1.64
C ALA A 145 4.22 -1.89 0.21
N GLN A 146 5.19 -1.44 -0.58
CA GLN A 146 5.46 -1.92 -1.92
C GLN A 146 6.82 -2.63 -1.91
N VAL A 147 6.82 -3.96 -1.96
CA VAL A 147 8.03 -4.77 -1.98
C VAL A 147 8.49 -4.97 -3.42
N TRP A 148 9.65 -4.44 -3.76
CA TRP A 148 10.18 -4.41 -5.12
C TRP A 148 11.18 -5.53 -5.43
N ASN A 149 11.46 -6.39 -4.45
CA ASN A 149 12.34 -7.53 -4.59
C ASN A 149 11.59 -8.81 -4.19
N HIS A 150 10.94 -9.44 -5.18
CA HIS A 150 10.08 -10.62 -4.91
C HIS A 150 10.89 -11.84 -4.43
N LYS A 151 12.21 -11.88 -4.69
CA LYS A 151 13.07 -12.95 -4.19
C LYS A 151 13.15 -12.98 -2.67
N LEU A 152 13.04 -11.82 -2.01
CA LEU A 152 13.00 -11.76 -0.54
C LEU A 152 11.75 -12.47 0.00
N ILE A 153 10.57 -12.17 -0.55
CA ILE A 153 9.32 -12.81 -0.13
C ILE A 153 9.36 -14.31 -0.40
N ARG A 154 9.80 -14.73 -1.59
CA ARG A 154 9.95 -16.16 -1.92
C ARG A 154 10.88 -16.88 -0.96
N GLY A 155 12.07 -16.33 -0.72
CA GLY A 155 13.02 -16.91 0.22
C GLY A 155 12.54 -16.88 1.67
N TYR A 156 11.68 -15.94 2.05
CA TYR A 156 11.02 -15.96 3.36
C TYR A 156 10.04 -17.14 3.44
N LEU A 157 9.16 -17.31 2.45
CA LEU A 157 8.19 -18.40 2.43
C LEU A 157 8.86 -19.77 2.42
N GLU A 158 9.88 -19.99 1.59
CA GLU A 158 10.60 -21.27 1.52
C GLU A 158 11.22 -21.68 2.85
N ARG A 159 11.69 -20.72 3.64
CA ARG A 159 12.26 -20.95 4.99
C ARG A 159 11.22 -21.27 6.06
N ASN A 160 10.00 -20.79 5.89
CA ASN A 160 8.92 -20.90 6.89
C ASN A 160 7.78 -21.85 6.43
N SER A 161 7.92 -22.53 5.29
CA SER A 161 6.94 -23.52 4.79
C SER A 161 7.15 -24.93 5.37
N TYR A 162 8.08 -25.09 6.31
CA TYR A 162 8.38 -26.35 7.01
C TYR A 162 8.02 -26.31 8.51
N GLU A 163 7.25 -25.31 8.93
CA GLU A 163 6.62 -25.24 10.27
C GLU A 163 5.12 -25.53 10.14
#